data_AF-A0A6L7HYR6-F1
#
_entry.id   AF-A0A6L7HYR6-F1
#
_cell.length_a   1.000
_cell.length_b   1.000
_cell.length_c   1.000
_cell.angle_alpha   90.00
_cell.angle_beta   90.00
_cell.angle_gamma   90.00
#
_symmetry.space_group_name_H-M   'P 1'
#
loop_
_entity.id
_entity.type
_entity.pdbx_description
1 polymer ?
#
loop_
_entity_poly.entity_id
_entity_poly.type
_entity_poly.pdbx_seq_one_letter_code
_entity_poly.pdbx_strand_id
1 'polypeptide(L)' 'MPLSLAELGELFDHLDETLEQEGCDHSPRITQLFLSQKGLDPDQVLPWLKEQGGYCDCEILANVEEGWESEIGKNT' A
#
# COMPACT_ATOMS: atom_id res chain seq x y z
N MET A 1 -9.75 0.68 -8.71
CA MET A 1 -9.02 0.35 -7.48
C MET A 1 -9.24 -1.13 -7.19
N PRO A 2 -8.18 -1.95 -7.11
CA PRO A 2 -8.25 -3.41 -6.91
C PRO A 2 -8.37 -3.81 -5.43
N LEU A 3 -8.22 -2.87 -4.51
CA LEU A 3 -8.37 -3.05 -3.06
C LEU A 3 -9.61 -2.29 -2.56
N SER A 4 -10.22 -2.77 -1.49
CA SER A 4 -11.17 -1.99 -0.70
C SER A 4 -10.45 -0.94 0.15
N LEU A 5 -11.20 0.06 0.65
CA LEU A 5 -10.64 1.08 1.55
C LEU A 5 -10.10 0.45 2.84
N ALA A 6 -10.72 -0.62 3.34
CA ALA A 6 -10.26 -1.33 4.53
C ALA A 6 -8.94 -2.07 4.28
N GLU A 7 -8.81 -2.77 3.14
CA GLU A 7 -7.56 -3.45 2.76
C GLU A 7 -6.41 -2.46 2.52
N LEU A 8 -6.71 -1.25 2.05
CA LEU A 8 -5.71 -0.18 1.95
C LEU A 8 -5.24 0.31 3.32
N GLY A 9 -6.17 0.57 4.25
CA GLY A 9 -5.80 0.93 5.62
C GLY A 9 -4.94 -0.14 6.28
N GLU A 10 -5.33 -1.42 6.16
CA GLU A 10 -4.52 -2.53 6.70
C GLU A 10 -3.14 -2.64 6.04
N LEU A 11 -3.00 -2.30 4.75
CA LEU A 11 -1.70 -2.26 4.07
C LEU A 11 -0.83 -1.12 4.61
N PHE A 12 -1.40 0.07 4.78
CA PHE A 12 -0.66 1.23 5.29
C PHE A 12 -0.20 1.02 6.73
N ASP A 13 -1.08 0.54 7.61
CA ASP A 13 -0.73 0.18 8.99
C ASP A 13 0.45 -0.84 9.01
N HIS A 14 0.39 -1.86 8.15
CA HIS A 14 1.45 -2.86 8.06
C HIS A 14 2.78 -2.30 7.54
N LEU A 15 2.72 -1.40 6.55
CA LEU A 15 3.90 -0.74 5.99
C LEU A 15 4.55 0.20 7.00
N ASP A 16 3.76 0.99 7.74
CA ASP A 16 4.26 1.90 8.77
C ASP A 16 5.05 1.12 9.84
N GLU A 17 4.45 0.08 10.42
CA GLU A 17 5.09 -0.74 11.45
C GLU A 17 6.36 -1.47 10.95
N THR A 18 6.33 -1.98 9.71
CA THR A 18 7.44 -2.79 9.17
C THR A 18 8.61 -1.92 8.70
N LEU A 19 8.33 -0.78 8.06
CA LEU A 19 9.35 0.14 7.57
C LEU A 19 10.11 0.82 8.71
N GLU A 20 9.48 1.06 9.87
CA GLU A 20 10.19 1.55 11.05
C GLU A 20 11.28 0.57 11.54
N GLN A 21 11.08 -0.73 11.36
CA GLN A 21 11.99 -1.77 11.85
C GLN A 21 13.05 -2.16 10.83
N GLU A 22 12.65 -2.34 9.57
CA GLU A 22 13.53 -2.87 8.52
C GLU A 22 14.08 -1.78 7.58
N GLY A 23 13.45 -0.61 7.54
CA GLY A 23 13.68 0.41 6.52
C GLY A 23 13.18 -0.01 5.14
N CYS A 24 13.32 0.89 4.17
CA CYS A 24 12.96 0.59 2.78
C CYS A 24 14.18 0.16 1.95
N ASP A 25 14.04 -0.95 1.22
CA ASP A 25 15.05 -1.44 0.26
C ASP A 25 14.79 -0.99 -1.19
N HIS A 26 13.90 -0.01 -1.37
CA HIS A 26 13.41 0.50 -2.66
C HIS A 26 12.72 -0.54 -3.54
N SER A 27 12.18 -1.61 -2.95
CA SER A 27 11.31 -2.57 -3.61
C SER A 27 9.90 -2.58 -2.97
N PRO A 28 8.89 -3.19 -3.60
CA PRO A 28 7.57 -3.40 -3.00
C PRO A 28 7.48 -4.78 -2.31
N ARG A 29 8.57 -5.24 -1.67
CA ARG A 29 8.67 -6.61 -1.14
C ARG A 29 7.71 -6.83 0.03
N ILE A 30 7.60 -5.87 0.94
CA ILE A 30 6.70 -5.96 2.11
C ILE A 30 5.26 -5.99 1.62
N THR A 31 4.91 -5.09 0.70
CA THR A 31 3.60 -5.05 0.04
C THR A 31 3.28 -6.37 -0.63
N GLN A 32 4.18 -6.94 -1.43
CA GLN A 32 3.93 -8.20 -2.13
C GLN A 32 3.70 -9.37 -1.15
N LEU A 33 4.42 -9.39 -0.03
CA LEU A 33 4.20 -10.38 1.02
C LEU A 33 2.84 -10.21 1.69
N PHE A 34 2.47 -8.99 2.05
CA PHE A 34 1.17 -8.66 2.63
C PHE A 34 0.02 -9.13 1.73
N LEU A 35 0.07 -8.81 0.44
CA LEU A 35 -0.95 -9.21 -0.54
C LEU A 35 -1.07 -10.74 -0.62
N SER A 36 0.07 -11.44 -0.68
CA SER A 36 0.08 -12.90 -0.69
C SER A 36 -0.53 -13.50 0.58
N GLN A 37 -0.32 -12.90 1.76
CA GLN A 37 -0.88 -13.37 3.02
C GLN A 37 -2.39 -13.14 3.11
N LYS A 38 -2.89 -12.06 2.49
CA LYS A 38 -4.32 -11.73 2.40
C LYS A 38 -5.06 -12.47 1.28
N GLY A 39 -4.34 -13.20 0.41
CA GLY A 39 -4.92 -13.85 -0.75
C GLY A 39 -5.31 -12.88 -1.86
N LEU A 40 -4.70 -11.70 -1.89
CA LEU A 40 -4.89 -10.65 -2.89
C LEU A 40 -3.91 -10.83 -4.03
N ASP A 41 -4.35 -10.53 -5.26
CA ASP A 41 -3.57 -10.75 -6.48
C ASP A 41 -2.52 -9.65 -6.70
N PRO A 42 -1.21 -9.92 -6.52
CA PRO A 42 -0.17 -8.91 -6.71
C PRO A 42 -0.08 -8.42 -8.16
N ASP A 43 -0.46 -9.24 -9.14
CA ASP A 43 -0.40 -8.88 -10.57
C ASP A 43 -1.46 -7.84 -10.93
N GLN A 44 -2.52 -7.71 -10.11
CA GLN A 44 -3.52 -6.64 -10.25
C GLN A 44 -3.20 -5.43 -9.38
N VAL A 45 -2.74 -5.66 -8.15
CA VAL A 45 -2.58 -4.59 -7.16
C VAL A 45 -1.32 -3.76 -7.38
N LEU A 46 -0.18 -4.39 -7.66
CA LEU A 46 1.10 -3.66 -7.81
C LEU A 46 1.12 -2.69 -9.00
N PRO A 47 0.56 -3.02 -10.18
CA PRO A 47 0.46 -2.04 -11.26
C PRO A 47 -0.39 -0.83 -10.87
N TRP A 48 -1.51 -1.06 -10.19
CA TRP A 48 -2.38 0.03 -9.72
C TRP A 48 -1.67 0.92 -8.68
N LEU A 49 -0.92 0.35 -7.74
CA LEU A 49 -0.12 1.12 -6.79
C LEU A 49 0.93 1.99 -7.48
N LYS A 50 1.58 1.48 -8.54
CA LYS A 50 2.53 2.26 -9.34
C LYS A 50 1.88 3.42 -10.08
N GLU A 51 0.65 3.25 -10.58
CA GLU A 51 -0.13 4.35 -11.17
C GLU A 51 -0.43 5.45 -10.15
N GLN A 52 -0.51 5.11 -8.86
CA GLN A 52 -0.64 6.06 -7.74
C GLN A 52 0.72 6.58 -7.22
N GLY A 53 1.84 6.25 -7.87
CA GLY A 53 3.17 6.69 -7.47
C GLY A 53 3.86 5.83 -6.43
N GLY A 54 3.33 4.65 -6.09
CA GLY A 54 3.95 3.69 -5.16
C GLY A 54 4.81 2.64 -5.87
N TYR A 55 6.10 2.91 -6.10
CA TYR A 55 7.02 1.94 -6.72
C TYR A 55 7.82 1.12 -5.70
N CYS A 56 8.16 1.68 -4.54
CA CYS A 56 8.64 0.99 -3.33
C CYS A 56 7.57 0.96 -2.24
N ASP A 57 7.78 0.12 -1.22
CA ASP A 57 7.01 0.12 0.04
C ASP A 57 6.93 1.54 0.67
N CYS A 58 8.04 2.29 0.63
CA CYS A 58 8.11 3.67 1.13
C CYS A 58 7.21 4.68 0.42
N GLU A 59 7.13 4.57 -0.90
CA GLU A 59 6.34 5.45 -1.76
C GLU A 59 4.88 5.03 -1.75
N ILE A 60 4.59 3.75 -1.52
CA ILE A 60 3.21 3.29 -1.30
C ILE A 60 2.65 3.98 -0.07
N LEU A 61 3.38 3.95 1.05
CA LEU A 61 2.99 4.67 2.26
C LEU A 61 2.92 6.18 2.01
N ALA A 62 3.98 6.80 1.49
CA ALA A 62 4.03 8.26 1.37
C ALA A 62 3.06 8.86 0.32
N ASN A 63 2.87 8.21 -0.83
CA ASN A 63 2.13 8.80 -1.96
C ASN A 63 0.70 8.26 -2.05
N VAL A 64 0.49 6.98 -1.76
CA VAL A 64 -0.82 6.33 -1.99
C VAL A 64 -1.74 6.56 -0.79
N GLU A 65 -1.19 6.60 0.43
CA GLU A 65 -1.96 6.92 1.64
C GLU A 65 -2.52 8.34 1.60
N GLU A 66 -1.73 9.35 1.20
CA GLU A 66 -2.20 10.74 1.06
C GLU A 66 -3.41 10.85 0.12
N GLY A 67 -3.38 10.10 -1.00
CA GLY A 67 -4.49 9.99 -1.93
C GLY A 67 -5.71 9.29 -1.33
N TRP A 68 -5.50 8.24 -0.54
CA TRP A 68 -6.57 7.49 0.13
C TRP A 68 -7.24 8.31 1.26
N GLU A 69 -6.47 9.01 2.09
CA GLU A 69 -6.98 9.88 3.15
C GLU A 69 -7.90 10.98 2.59
N SER A 70 -7.55 11.49 1.41
CA SER A 70 -8.36 12.46 0.67
C SER A 70 -9.69 11.89 0.18
N GLU A 71 -9.77 10.58 -0.10
CA GLU A 71 -11.00 9.90 -0.52
C GLU A 71 -11.90 9.53 0.67
N ILE A 72 -11.34 9.07 1.80
CA ILE A 72 -12.13 8.82 3.02
C ILE A 72 -12.72 10.13 3.59
N GLY A 73 -11.98 11.24 3.49
CA GLY A 73 -12.43 12.55 3.97
C GLY A 73 -13.59 13.14 3.16
N LYS A 74 -13.81 12.68 1.92
CA LYS A 74 -14.99 13.04 1.11
C LYS A 74 -16.23 12.20 1.45
N ASN A 75 -16.03 11.05 2.08
CA ASN A 75 -17.06 10.05 2.36
C ASN A 75 -17.51 10.00 3.83
N THR A 76 -17.01 10.92 4.68
CA THR A 76 -17.33 11.03 6.10
C THR A 76 -17.95 12.40 6.39
#